data_AF-A0ABD5SLJ7-F1
#
_entry.id   AF-A0ABD5SLJ7-F1
#
_cell.length_a   1.000
_cell.length_b   1.000
_cell.length_c   1.000
_cell.angle_alpha   90.00
_cell.angle_beta   90.00
_cell.angle_gamma   90.00
#
_symmetry.space_group_name_H-M   'P 1'
#
loop_
_entity.id
_entity.type
_entity.pdbx_description
1 polymer ?
#
loop_
_entity_poly.entity_id
_entity_poly.type
_entity_poly.pdbx_seq_one_letter_code
_entity_poly.pdbx_strand_id
1 'polypeptide(L)' 'MSDDRRGLLTESERKILLGEKEVSDNYYYTVSSRVNKKISRLEDDLEALEEAGKLDDLRRIICCENPEDSY' A
#
# COMPACT_ATOMS: atom_id res chain seq x y z
N MET A 1 -1.42 -23.55 -3.15
CA MET A 1 -1.42 -22.66 -1.99
C MET A 1 -1.57 -21.28 -2.54
N SER A 2 -2.65 -20.58 -2.21
CA SER A 2 -2.83 -19.18 -2.58
C SER A 2 -1.57 -18.42 -2.15
N ASP A 3 -1.09 -17.49 -2.98
CA ASP A 3 0.10 -16.71 -2.62
C ASP A 3 -0.26 -15.83 -1.40
N ASP A 4 -0.11 -16.39 -0.20
CA ASP A 4 -0.47 -15.80 1.10
C ASP A 4 0.45 -14.63 1.49
N ARG A 5 1.33 -14.21 0.57
CA ARG A 5 2.21 -13.07 0.75
C ARG A 5 1.40 -11.79 0.60
N ARG A 6 0.99 -11.25 1.76
CA ARG A 6 0.36 -9.93 1.86
C ARG A 6 1.34 -8.86 1.40
N GLY A 7 0.89 -7.97 0.51
CA GLY A 7 1.56 -6.70 0.25
C GLY A 7 1.40 -5.74 1.44
N LEU A 8 1.46 -4.43 1.17
CA LEU A 8 1.35 -3.40 2.22
C LEU A 8 0.01 -3.47 2.99
N LEU A 9 -1.09 -3.67 2.24
CA LEU A 9 -2.44 -3.75 2.78
C LEU A 9 -2.90 -5.20 2.90
N THR A 10 -3.55 -5.50 4.02
CA THR A 10 -4.40 -6.70 4.12
C THR A 10 -5.61 -6.56 3.19
N GLU A 11 -6.22 -7.68 2.82
CA GLU A 11 -7.45 -7.68 2.02
C GLU A 11 -8.57 -6.87 2.69
N SER A 12 -8.71 -6.97 4.01
CA SER A 12 -9.72 -6.20 4.75
C SER A 12 -9.44 -4.71 4.77
N GLU A 13 -8.19 -4.28 4.97
CA GLU A 13 -7.83 -2.85 4.90
C GLU A 13 -8.07 -2.30 3.50
N ARG A 14 -7.73 -3.07 2.46
CA ARG A 14 -7.99 -2.70 1.06
C ARG A 14 -9.48 -2.50 0.80
N LYS A 15 -10.32 -3.47 1.18
CA LYS A 15 -11.78 -3.39 1.04
C LYS A 15 -12.38 -2.19 1.77
N ILE A 16 -11.86 -1.87 2.96
CA ILE A 16 -12.30 -0.69 3.73
C ILE A 16 -11.91 0.61 3.02
N LEU A 17 -10.68 0.73 2.54
CA LEU A 17 -10.20 1.93 1.84
C LEU A 17 -10.87 2.14 0.47
N LEU A 18 -11.26 1.06 -0.21
CA LEU A 18 -12.02 1.11 -1.46
C LEU A 18 -13.53 1.36 -1.25
N GLY A 19 -14.00 1.42 -0.01
CA GLY A 19 -15.43 1.55 0.30
C GLY A 19 -16.25 0.28 0.03
N GLU A 20 -15.60 -0.84 -0.31
CA GLU A 20 -16.24 -2.14 -0.54
C GLU A 20 -16.72 -2.81 0.75
N LYS A 21 -16.32 -2.27 1.91
CA LYS A 21 -16.76 -2.73 3.23
C LYS A 21 -17.21 -1.55 4.09
N GLU A 22 -18.49 -1.52 4.41
CA GLU A 22 -19.09 -0.52 5.29
C GLU A 22 -18.60 -0.70 6.73
N VAL A 23 -18.10 0.39 7.31
CA VAL A 23 -17.60 0.45 8.69
C VAL A 23 -17.92 1.82 9.28
N SER A 24 -17.86 1.95 10.61
CA SER A 24 -18.02 3.26 11.24
C SER A 24 -16.86 4.20 10.90
N ASP A 25 -17.13 5.50 10.86
CA ASP A 25 -16.14 6.55 10.58
C ASP A 25 -14.92 6.46 11.50
N ASN A 26 -15.14 6.17 12.79
CA ASN A 26 -14.05 6.00 13.75
C ASN A 26 -13.16 4.79 13.41
N TYR A 27 -13.77 3.69 12.95
CA TYR A 27 -13.01 2.53 12.52
C TYR A 27 -12.27 2.77 11.21
N TYR A 28 -12.91 3.45 10.24
CA TYR A 28 -12.25 3.89 9.01
C TYR A 28 -11.03 4.76 9.32
N TYR A 29 -11.19 5.77 10.20
CA TYR A 29 -10.10 6.65 10.63
C TYR A 29 -8.95 5.85 11.27
N THR A 30 -9.29 4.88 12.12
CA THR A 30 -8.30 3.98 12.73
C THR A 30 -7.54 3.18 11.67
N VAL A 31 -8.24 2.63 10.67
CA VAL A 31 -7.62 1.87 9.57
C VAL A 31 -6.72 2.75 8.72
N SER A 32 -7.19 3.93 8.32
CA SER A 32 -6.41 4.92 7.58
C SER A 32 -5.14 5.31 8.34
N SER A 33 -5.24 5.59 9.64
CA SER A 33 -4.08 5.88 10.50
C SER A 33 -3.07 4.73 10.55
N ARG A 34 -3.54 3.47 10.61
CA ARG A 34 -2.65 2.30 10.57
C ARG A 34 -1.95 2.17 9.22
N VAL A 35 -2.66 2.41 8.12
CA VAL A 35 -2.08 2.35 6.78
C VAL A 35 -1.02 3.43 6.59
N ASN A 36 -1.28 4.66 7.05
CA ASN A 36 -0.27 5.73 7.04
C ASN A 36 1.00 5.32 7.78
N LYS A 37 0.88 4.69 8.96
CA LYS A 37 2.04 4.16 9.69
C LYS A 37 2.79 3.06 8.94
N LYS A 38 2.10 2.24 8.14
CA LYS A 38 2.74 1.23 7.29
C LYS A 38 3.50 1.89 6.14
N ILE A 39 2.93 2.92 5.53
CA ILE A 39 3.60 3.71 4.48
C ILE A 39 4.87 4.35 5.03
N SER A 40 4.81 4.99 6.21
CA SER A 40 6.02 5.56 6.82
C SER A 40 7.11 4.53 7.10
N ARG A 41 6.75 3.28 7.45
CA ARG A 41 7.73 2.20 7.60
C ARG A 41 8.32 1.72 6.28
N LEU A 42 7.55 1.84 5.19
CA LEU A 42 8.06 1.51 3.86
C LEU A 42 9.21 2.43 3.47
N GLU A 43 9.24 3.68 3.98
CA GLU A 43 10.38 4.58 3.78
C GLU A 43 11.68 3.99 4.34
N ASP A 44 11.64 3.37 5.53
CA ASP A 44 12.79 2.66 6.11
C ASP A 44 13.17 1.43 5.26
N ASP A 45 12.17 0.73 4.70
CA ASP A 45 12.40 -0.44 3.86
C ASP A 45 12.99 -0.07 2.47
N LEU A 46 12.92 1.19 2.03
CA LEU A 46 13.43 1.61 0.72
C LEU A 46 14.95 1.39 0.61
N GLU A 47 15.70 1.64 1.68
CA GLU A 47 17.16 1.42 1.71
C GLU A 47 17.47 -0.07 1.51
N ALA A 48 16.77 -0.95 2.22
CA ALA A 48 16.94 -2.40 2.07
C ALA A 48 16.54 -2.89 0.65
N LEU A 49 15.52 -2.29 0.05
CA LEU A 49 15.10 -2.60 -1.32
C LEU A 49 16.11 -2.10 -2.36
N GLU A 50 16.75 -0.96 -2.13
CA GLU A 50 17.81 -0.43 -3.00
C GLU A 50 19.03 -1.35 -3.00
N GLU A 51 19.53 -1.70 -1.81
CA GLU A 51 20.67 -2.61 -1.64
C GLU A 51 20.42 -4.00 -2.23
N ALA A 52 19.17 -4.49 -2.17
CA ALA A 52 18.76 -5.75 -2.78
C ALA A 52 18.52 -5.67 -4.30
N GLY A 53 18.61 -4.49 -4.92
CA GLY A 53 18.31 -4.27 -6.33
C GLY A 53 16.82 -4.48 -6.68
N LYS A 54 15.92 -4.26 -5.71
CA LYS A 54 14.46 -4.44 -5.81
C LYS A 54 13.67 -3.14 -5.80
N LEU A 55 14.33 -2.02 -5.53
CA LEU A 55 13.67 -0.72 -5.55
C LEU A 55 13.09 -0.36 -6.93
N ASP A 56 13.77 -0.73 -8.02
CA ASP A 56 13.27 -0.47 -9.38
C ASP A 56 12.01 -1.28 -9.70
N ASP A 57 11.89 -2.50 -9.19
CA ASP A 57 10.68 -3.32 -9.32
C ASP A 57 9.48 -2.62 -8.64
N LEU A 58 9.69 -2.09 -7.43
CA LEU A 58 8.67 -1.33 -6.69
C LEU A 58 8.29 -0.03 -7.42
N ARG A 59 9.28 0.75 -7.88
CA ARG A 59 9.06 2.00 -8.63
C ARG A 59 8.28 1.75 -9.91
N ARG A 60 8.56 0.66 -10.63
CA ARG A 60 7.81 0.30 -11.84
C ARG A 60 6.33 0.08 -11.54
N ILE A 61 6.00 -0.58 -10.43
CA ILE A 61 4.60 -0.81 -10.04
C ILE A 61 3.91 0.53 -9.73
N ILE A 62 4.57 1.42 -8.98
CA ILE A 62 3.97 2.70 -8.57
C ILE A 62 3.87 3.69 -9.75
N CYS A 63 4.95 3.86 -10.52
CA CYS A 63 5.04 4.90 -11.55
C CYS A 63 4.40 4.51 -12.88
N CYS A 64 4.17 3.23 -13.18
CA CYS A 64 3.50 2.81 -14.41
C CYS A 64 1.96 2.81 -14.31
N GLU A 65 1.38 3.19 -13.17
CA GLU A 65 -0.09 3.28 -12.99
C GLU A 65 -0.70 4.66 -13.25
N ASN A 66 0.00 5.64 -13.86
CA ASN A 66 -0.64 6.90 -14.25
C ASN A 66 -0.19 7.45 -15.63
N PRO A 67 -0.89 7.07 -16.72
CA PRO A 67 -0.92 7.85 -17.95
C PRO A 67 -2.00 8.96 -17.97
N GLU A 68 -2.77 9.19 -16.89
CA GLU A 68 -3.93 10.12 -16.90
C GLU A 68 -3.73 11.48 -16.20
N ASP A 69 -2.53 11.82 -15.72
CA ASP A 69 -2.23 13.15 -15.14
C ASP A 69 -1.50 14.09 -16.13
N SER A 70 -1.77 13.98 -17.44
CA SER A 70 -1.42 15.02 -18.41
C SER A 70 -2.68 15.72 -18.93
N TYR A 71 -3.15 16.73 -18.21
CA TYR A 71 -4.05 17.77 -18.72
C TYR A 71 -3.64 19.14 -18.19
#